data_AF-X1TD23-F1
#
_entry.id   AF-X1TD23-F1
#
_cell.length_a   1.000
_cell.length_b   1.000
_cell.length_c   1.000
_cell.angle_alpha   90.00
_cell.angle_beta   90.00
_cell.angle_gamma   90.00
#
_symmetry.space_group_name_H-M   'P 1'
#
loop_
_entity.id
_entity.type
_entity.pdbx_description
1 polymer ?
#
loop_
_entity_poly.entity_id
_entity_poly.type
_entity_poly.pdbx_seq_one_letter_code
_entity_poly.pdbx_strand_id
1 'polypeptide(L)'
;VKEGSGAGATILKNRGVDIEAMLVEIEQVVKLKGGLDPVAGGELPPKADAKKVIEYALDEARSLGHDYVGTEHVLLGLLRETEGVAAQVLMNLGVKLEDVRSSLE
;
A
#
# COMPACT_ATOMS: atom_id res chain seq x y z
N VAL A 1 -4.61 18.89 1.30
CA VAL A 1 -3.96 17.88 2.17
C VAL A 1 -2.52 17.77 1.73
N LYS A 2 -1.55 17.87 2.65
CA LYS A 2 -0.12 17.74 2.31
C LYS A 2 0.19 16.24 2.26
N GLU A 3 0.75 15.76 1.15
CA GLU A 3 1.18 14.38 1.01
C GLU A 3 2.16 14.04 2.16
N GLY A 4 1.94 12.92 2.85
CA GLY A 4 2.80 12.48 3.97
C GLY A 4 2.42 12.96 5.38
N SER A 5 1.26 13.60 5.57
CA SER A 5 0.75 14.00 6.90
C SER A 5 -0.55 13.30 7.34
N GLY A 6 -1.10 12.40 6.53
CA GLY A 6 -2.32 11.63 6.88
C GLY A 6 -2.04 10.52 7.89
N ALA A 7 -3.07 9.99 8.53
CA ALA A 7 -2.91 8.92 9.53
C ALA A 7 -2.21 7.68 8.94
N GLY A 8 -2.47 7.32 7.68
CA GLY A 8 -1.74 6.26 6.99
C GLY A 8 -0.24 6.53 6.90
N ALA A 9 0.17 7.77 6.63
CA ALA A 9 1.59 8.15 6.58
C ALA A 9 2.23 8.12 7.98
N THR A 10 1.49 8.51 9.01
CA THR A 10 1.94 8.42 10.40
C THR A 10 2.16 6.96 10.83
N ILE A 11 1.27 6.04 10.43
CA ILE A 11 1.42 4.60 10.72
C ILE A 11 2.68 4.04 10.07
N LEU A 12 2.96 4.38 8.81
CA LEU A 12 4.19 3.97 8.13
C LEU A 12 5.43 4.49 8.85
N LYS A 13 5.47 5.78 9.19
CA LYS A 13 6.59 6.39 9.93
C LYS A 13 6.81 5.77 11.31
N ASN A 14 5.75 5.50 12.05
CA ASN A 14 5.84 4.83 13.37
C ASN A 14 6.41 3.42 13.27
N ARG A 15 6.29 2.78 12.09
CA ARG A 15 6.89 1.48 11.78
C ARG A 15 8.30 1.58 11.17
N GLY A 16 8.88 2.78 11.12
CA GLY A 16 10.20 3.02 10.52
C GLY A 16 10.20 2.97 9.00
N VAL A 17 9.03 2.99 8.36
CA VAL A 17 8.91 3.01 6.90
C VAL A 17 8.86 4.45 6.43
N ASP A 18 9.98 4.91 5.88
CA ASP A 18 10.09 6.23 5.24
C ASP A 18 10.06 6.11 3.71
N ILE A 19 9.88 7.24 3.03
CA ILE A 19 9.67 7.27 1.57
C ILE A 19 10.88 6.68 0.83
N GLU A 20 12.09 6.96 1.31
CA GLU A 20 13.32 6.44 0.70
C GLU A 20 13.36 4.91 0.74
N ALA A 21 13.01 4.29 1.87
CA ALA A 21 12.95 2.84 2.00
C ALA A 21 11.90 2.24 1.07
N MET A 22 10.73 2.88 0.96
CA MET A 22 9.69 2.45 0.01
C MET A 22 10.16 2.51 -1.44
N LEU A 23 10.85 3.58 -1.86
CA LEU A 23 11.33 3.71 -3.23
C LEU A 23 12.39 2.66 -3.58
N VAL A 24 13.33 2.41 -2.66
CA VAL A 24 14.33 1.34 -2.83
C VAL A 24 13.65 -0.02 -2.97
N GLU A 25 12.68 -0.32 -2.11
CA GLU A 25 11.98 -1.60 -2.14
C GLU A 25 11.13 -1.77 -3.42
N ILE A 26 10.43 -0.71 -3.86
CA ILE A 26 9.69 -0.72 -5.15
C ILE A 26 10.63 -1.08 -6.30
N GLU A 27 11.79 -0.43 -6.36
CA GLU A 27 12.77 -0.70 -7.41
C GLU A 27 13.24 -2.17 -7.38
N GLN A 28 13.49 -2.72 -6.19
CA GLN A 28 13.87 -4.14 -6.04
C GLN A 28 12.76 -5.09 -6.49
N VAL A 29 11.52 -4.90 -6.02
CA VAL A 29 10.38 -5.77 -6.40
C VAL A 29 10.13 -5.71 -7.91
N VAL A 30 10.22 -4.53 -8.51
CA VAL A 30 10.01 -4.35 -9.96
C VAL A 30 11.14 -4.96 -10.78
N LYS A 31 12.40 -4.82 -10.35
CA LYS A 31 13.55 -5.49 -11.00
C LYS A 31 13.43 -7.01 -10.93
N LEU A 32 13.01 -7.56 -9.79
CA LEU A 32 12.83 -9.01 -9.59
C LEU A 32 11.68 -9.59 -10.44
N LYS A 33 10.64 -8.81 -10.71
CA LYS A 33 9.47 -9.23 -11.52
C LYS A 33 9.61 -9.00 -13.03
N GLY A 34 10.82 -8.71 -13.52
CA GLY A 34 11.08 -8.64 -14.96
C GLY A 34 11.25 -7.24 -15.54
N GLY A 35 11.66 -6.26 -14.74
CA GLY A 35 12.23 -4.99 -15.21
C GLY A 35 11.21 -4.01 -15.80
N LEU A 36 11.41 -2.72 -15.51
CA LEU A 36 10.87 -1.65 -16.34
C LEU A 36 11.74 -1.54 -17.58
N ASP A 37 11.60 -2.48 -18.52
CA ASP A 37 12.17 -2.34 -19.86
C ASP A 37 11.08 -1.74 -20.77
N PRO A 38 10.99 -0.40 -20.90
CA PRO A 38 9.97 0.26 -21.72
C PRO A 38 10.09 -0.02 -23.24
N VAL A 39 11.07 -0.83 -23.66
CA VAL A 39 11.43 -1.07 -25.07
C VAL A 39 11.27 -2.52 -25.53
N ALA A 40 11.11 -3.50 -24.63
CA ALA A 40 11.23 -4.91 -24.99
C ALA A 40 10.01 -5.76 -24.60
N GLY A 41 8.78 -5.32 -24.91
CA GLY A 41 7.60 -6.21 -24.92
C GLY A 41 7.36 -7.05 -23.66
N GLY A 42 7.91 -6.65 -22.51
CA GLY A 42 7.84 -7.39 -21.26
C GLY A 42 6.47 -7.24 -20.62
N GLU A 43 6.00 -8.31 -19.99
CA GLU A 43 4.80 -8.26 -19.14
C GLU A 43 5.00 -7.19 -18.08
N LEU A 44 4.15 -6.16 -18.11
CA LEU A 44 4.10 -5.17 -17.04
C LEU A 44 3.90 -5.92 -15.70
N PRO A 45 4.57 -5.52 -14.62
CA PRO A 45 4.33 -6.11 -13.31
C PRO A 45 2.84 -6.07 -12.99
N PRO A 46 2.32 -7.07 -12.24
CA PRO A 46 0.91 -7.15 -11.91
C PRO A 46 0.47 -5.82 -11.29
N LYS A 47 -0.46 -5.17 -11.97
CA LYS A 47 -0.99 -3.88 -11.56
C LYS A 47 -2.01 -4.13 -10.48
N ALA A 48 -1.88 -3.41 -9.38
CA ALA A 48 -2.93 -3.37 -8.37
C ALA A 48 -4.25 -2.98 -9.03
N ASP A 49 -5.32 -3.73 -8.74
CA ASP A 49 -6.64 -3.35 -9.19
C ASP A 49 -7.09 -2.17 -8.31
N ALA A 50 -6.82 -0.95 -8.80
CA ALA A 50 -7.11 0.27 -8.06
C ALA A 50 -8.57 0.36 -7.65
N LYS A 51 -9.49 -0.24 -8.42
CA LYS A 51 -10.90 -0.31 -8.04
C LYS A 51 -11.09 -1.20 -6.81
N LYS A 52 -10.49 -2.40 -6.78
CA LYS A 52 -10.51 -3.27 -5.59
C LYS A 52 -9.92 -2.58 -4.36
N VAL A 53 -8.80 -1.87 -4.51
CA VAL A 53 -8.17 -1.12 -3.41
C VAL A 53 -9.15 -0.11 -2.79
N ILE A 54 -9.87 0.64 -3.63
CA ILE A 54 -10.86 1.61 -3.16
C ILE A 54 -12.09 0.92 -2.55
N GLU A 55 -12.54 -0.18 -3.13
CA GLU A 55 -13.64 -0.99 -2.57
C GLU A 55 -13.27 -1.53 -1.18
N TYR A 56 -12.05 -2.02 -0.99
CA TYR A 56 -11.53 -2.44 0.31
C TYR A 56 -11.39 -1.28 1.29
N ALA A 57 -10.86 -0.13 0.86
CA ALA A 57 -10.77 1.05 1.73
C ALA A 57 -12.14 1.50 2.23
N LEU A 58 -13.16 1.45 1.37
CA LEU A 58 -14.54 1.77 1.76
C LEU A 58 -15.12 0.75 2.75
N ASP A 59 -14.84 -0.54 2.54
CA ASP A 59 -15.25 -1.62 3.43
C ASP A 59 -14.62 -1.47 4.83
N GLU A 60 -13.33 -1.15 4.91
CA GLU A 60 -12.62 -0.93 6.18
C GLU A 60 -13.17 0.30 6.91
N ALA A 61 -13.41 1.42 6.22
CA ALA A 61 -14.02 2.60 6.82
C ALA A 61 -15.40 2.29 7.42
N ARG A 62 -16.23 1.53 6.68
CA ARG A 62 -17.55 1.09 7.16
C ARG A 62 -17.44 0.13 8.35
N SER A 63 -16.51 -0.81 8.31
CA SER A 63 -16.31 -1.79 9.39
C SER A 63 -15.86 -1.12 10.69
N LEU A 64 -15.13 -0.02 10.61
CA LEU A 64 -14.69 0.79 11.75
C LEU A 64 -15.72 1.83 12.18
N GLY A 65 -16.83 1.98 11.45
CA GLY A 65 -17.86 2.99 11.74
C GLY A 65 -17.44 4.42 11.39
N HIS A 66 -16.45 4.60 10.51
CA HIS A 66 -16.02 5.91 10.04
C HIS A 66 -16.87 6.38 8.85
N ASP A 67 -17.45 7.58 8.94
CA ASP A 67 -18.29 8.18 7.90
C ASP A 67 -17.51 8.59 6.62
N TYR A 68 -16.18 8.53 6.64
CA TYR A 68 -15.33 8.94 5.52
C TYR A 68 -14.12 8.02 5.33
N VAL A 69 -13.64 7.97 4.09
CA VAL A 69 -12.44 7.22 3.74
C VAL A 69 -11.20 8.10 3.94
N GLY A 70 -10.49 7.90 5.05
CA GLY A 70 -9.17 8.46 5.30
C GLY A 70 -8.02 7.71 4.60
N THR A 71 -6.82 8.27 4.74
CA THR A 71 -5.56 7.72 4.17
C THR A 71 -5.18 6.35 4.73
N GLU A 72 -5.60 6.07 5.96
CA GLU A 72 -5.41 4.83 6.70
C GLU A 72 -6.26 3.70 6.12
N HIS A 73 -7.48 4.00 5.66
CA HIS A 73 -8.32 3.02 4.98
C HIS A 73 -7.77 2.70 3.59
N VAL A 74 -7.22 3.70 2.89
CA VAL A 74 -6.52 3.46 1.61
C VAL A 74 -5.30 2.54 1.83
N LEU A 75 -4.54 2.76 2.90
CA LEU A 75 -3.43 1.89 3.27
C LEU A 75 -3.90 0.45 3.57
N LEU A 76 -4.99 0.27 4.32
CA LEU A 76 -5.58 -1.04 4.56
C LEU A 76 -6.05 -1.69 3.26
N GLY A 77 -6.69 -0.93 2.37
CA GLY A 77 -7.13 -1.40 1.06
C GLY A 77 -5.97 -1.86 0.18
N LEU A 78 -4.84 -1.15 0.22
CA LEU A 78 -3.60 -1.55 -0.45
C LEU A 78 -3.01 -2.83 0.14
N LEU A 79 -3.02 -3.01 1.46
CA LEU A 79 -2.52 -4.21 2.12
C LEU A 79 -3.43 -5.44 1.88
N ARG A 80 -4.73 -5.22 1.69
CA ARG A 80 -5.73 -6.27 1.42
C ARG A 80 -5.73 -6.71 -0.04
N GLU A 81 -5.34 -5.84 -0.98
CA GLU A 81 -5.13 -6.19 -2.38
C GLU A 81 -3.73 -6.77 -2.58
N THR A 82 -3.59 -8.10 -2.44
CA THR A 82 -2.29 -8.78 -2.37
C THR A 82 -1.63 -9.08 -3.72
N GLU A 83 -2.30 -8.81 -4.84
CA GLU A 83 -1.81 -9.12 -6.18
C GLU A 83 -0.89 -7.99 -6.71
N GLY A 84 -1.01 -6.78 -6.16
CA GLY A 84 -0.24 -5.61 -6.55
C GLY A 84 1.18 -5.50 -5.96
N VAL A 85 2.05 -4.78 -6.68
CA VAL A 85 3.41 -4.41 -6.21
C VAL A 85 3.37 -3.67 -4.88
N ALA A 86 2.36 -2.82 -4.65
CA ALA A 86 2.25 -2.01 -3.44
C ALA A 86 2.11 -2.87 -2.17
N ALA A 87 1.23 -3.89 -2.19
CA ALA A 87 1.09 -4.81 -1.07
C ALA A 87 2.39 -5.56 -0.78
N GLN A 88 3.05 -6.05 -1.82
CA GLN A 88 4.30 -6.79 -1.67
C GLN A 88 5.41 -5.92 -1.08
N VAL A 89 5.56 -4.69 -1.55
CA VAL A 89 6.51 -3.71 -1.00
C VAL A 89 6.22 -3.45 0.48
N LEU A 90 4.97 -3.16 0.83
CA LEU A 90 4.58 -2.87 2.21
C LEU A 90 4.83 -4.09 3.12
N MET A 91 4.52 -5.30 2.65
CA MET A 91 4.78 -6.55 3.39
C MET A 91 6.27 -6.81 3.59
N ASN A 92 7.10 -6.58 2.56
CA ASN A 92 8.56 -6.72 2.65
C ASN A 92 9.16 -5.72 3.66
N LEU A 93 8.57 -4.53 3.76
CA LEU A 93 8.92 -3.52 4.76
C LEU A 93 8.33 -3.81 6.16
N GLY A 94 7.69 -4.96 6.35
CA GLY A 94 7.15 -5.39 7.64
C GLY A 94 5.82 -4.75 8.03
N VAL A 95 5.14 -4.08 7.10
CA VAL A 95 3.80 -3.52 7.32
C VAL A 95 2.77 -4.61 7.04
N LYS A 96 2.10 -5.10 8.10
CA LYS A 96 1.05 -6.12 7.97
C LYS A 96 -0.34 -5.51 8.17
N LEU A 97 -1.34 -6.13 7.54
CA LEU A 97 -2.73 -5.67 7.58
C LEU A 97 -3.29 -5.62 9.01
N GLU A 98 -3.17 -6.73 9.76
CA GLU A 98 -3.62 -6.89 11.15
C GLU A 98 -3.05 -5.81 12.09
N ASP A 99 -1.82 -5.46 11.83
CA ASP A 99 -0.95 -4.54 12.54
C ASP A 99 -1.38 -3.07 12.36
N VAL A 100 -1.78 -2.72 11.13
CA VAL A 100 -2.36 -1.42 10.80
C VAL A 100 -3.77 -1.33 11.35
N ARG A 101 -4.56 -2.41 11.24
CA ARG A 101 -5.94 -2.48 11.76
C ARG A 101 -5.99 -2.29 13.27
N SER A 102 -5.12 -2.97 14.02
CA SER A 102 -5.02 -2.83 15.48
C SER A 102 -4.61 -1.43 15.94
N SER A 103 -4.01 -0.61 15.06
CA SER A 103 -3.66 0.78 15.38
C SER A 103 -4.85 1.74 15.20
N LEU A 104 -5.97 1.26 14.67
CA LEU A 104 -7.18 2.04 14.37
C LEU A 104 -8.40 1.63 15.22
N GLU A 105 -8.30 0.52 15.95
CA GLU A 105 -9.26 0.07 16.98
C GLU A 105 -9.07 0.88 18.28
#